data_AF-F0Y915-F1
#
_entry.id   AF-F0Y915-F1
#
_cell.length_a   1.000
_cell.length_b   1.000
_cell.length_c   1.000
_cell.angle_alpha   90.00
_cell.angle_beta   90.00
_cell.angle_gamma   90.00
#
_symmetry.space_group_name_H-M   'P 1'
#
loop_
_entity.id
_entity.type
_entity.pdbx_description
1 polymer ?
#
loop_
_entity_poly.entity_id
_entity_poly.type
_entity_poly.pdbx_seq_one_letter_code
_entity_poly.pdbx_strand_id
1 'polypeptide(L)'
;MTLKNSVPAATRARDALLKHAYAALFDAVVAACNASLSQGDEAEVFASIGLLDIFGFEAYEGPLNSLEQLLINYTNERLQRHFTDFVFESEMAEYAREKIAWDPADFAFASNEAVLSLIDGGKKSLLATLDDECLLQARVSKQRGDAEDDDDDDRAPALLARKLKGACGASPSFACSTAQERDGAFAVAHYAGTVTYGAGLLVAKNMDAVPGDVAALLPPKCCYLVDAALRGFDASVAPSPLKTPARKRASTRLEITTVAARFRASLAELSRDVDATTPHFIRCLKPNDDNGADALDRPRLVEQLRYCGVLEAVRVARAGYAVRLPHGAFVAAYKCL
;
A
#
# COMPACT_ATOMS: atom_id res chain seq x y z
N MET A 1 -30.04 17.11 -25.04
CA MET A 1 -28.89 17.82 -25.62
C MET A 1 -27.68 16.94 -25.35
N THR A 2 -27.05 16.38 -26.38
CA THR A 2 -25.91 15.46 -26.24
C THR A 2 -24.63 16.29 -26.14
N LEU A 3 -23.94 16.21 -25.01
CA LEU A 3 -22.62 16.81 -24.85
C LEU A 3 -21.60 15.96 -25.63
N LYS A 4 -20.66 16.61 -26.33
CA LYS A 4 -19.57 15.92 -27.02
C LYS A 4 -18.37 15.88 -26.08
N ASN A 5 -17.78 14.70 -25.90
CA ASN A 5 -16.54 14.55 -25.15
C ASN A 5 -15.34 15.02 -25.99
N SER A 6 -14.38 15.72 -25.37
CA SER A 6 -13.05 15.94 -25.94
C SER A 6 -12.31 14.61 -26.14
N VAL A 7 -11.26 14.60 -26.98
CA VAL A 7 -10.43 13.39 -27.20
C VAL A 7 -9.82 12.87 -25.90
N PRO A 8 -9.24 13.71 -25.01
CA PRO A 8 -8.77 13.26 -23.71
C PRO A 8 -9.88 12.73 -22.81
N ALA A 9 -11.04 13.38 -22.78
CA ALA A 9 -12.18 12.94 -21.96
C ALA A 9 -12.73 11.58 -22.42
N ALA A 10 -12.88 11.39 -23.73
CA ALA A 10 -13.31 10.12 -24.32
C ALA A 10 -12.29 8.99 -24.05
N THR A 11 -11.00 9.29 -24.13
CA THR A 11 -9.91 8.34 -23.81
C THR A 11 -9.96 7.92 -22.34
N ARG A 12 -10.08 8.87 -21.42
CA ARG A 12 -10.22 8.60 -19.98
C ARG A 12 -11.45 7.75 -19.68
N ALA A 13 -12.59 8.07 -20.29
CA ALA A 13 -13.84 7.33 -20.13
C ALA A 13 -13.72 5.87 -20.60
N ARG A 14 -13.09 5.64 -21.78
CA ARG A 14 -12.80 4.30 -22.29
C ARG A 14 -11.89 3.52 -21.36
N ASP A 15 -10.79 4.13 -20.91
CA ASP A 15 -9.79 3.45 -20.09
C ASP A 15 -10.35 3.12 -18.70
N ALA A 16 -11.16 4.00 -18.11
CA ALA A 16 -11.88 3.75 -16.86
C ALA A 16 -12.85 2.57 -16.99
N LEU A 17 -13.61 2.51 -18.08
CA LEU A 17 -14.49 1.38 -18.38
C LEU A 17 -13.72 0.06 -18.46
N LEU A 18 -12.60 0.03 -19.20
CA LEU A 18 -11.79 -1.17 -19.37
C LEU A 18 -11.18 -1.63 -18.04
N LYS A 19 -10.68 -0.70 -17.22
CA LYS A 19 -10.16 -1.02 -15.87
C LYS A 19 -11.24 -1.62 -14.98
N HIS A 20 -12.44 -1.03 -14.98
CA HIS A 20 -13.55 -1.55 -14.18
C HIS A 20 -14.01 -2.93 -14.65
N ALA A 21 -14.15 -3.14 -15.96
CA ALA A 21 -14.50 -4.44 -16.53
C ALA A 21 -13.44 -5.50 -16.19
N TYR A 22 -12.15 -5.15 -16.24
CA TYR A 22 -11.06 -6.05 -15.85
C TYR A 22 -11.11 -6.37 -14.35
N ALA A 23 -11.29 -5.37 -13.50
CA ALA A 23 -11.38 -5.57 -12.05
C ALA A 23 -12.54 -6.50 -11.67
N ALA A 24 -13.72 -6.29 -12.26
CA ALA A 24 -14.87 -7.13 -11.97
C ALA A 24 -14.74 -8.55 -12.55
N LEU A 25 -14.05 -8.71 -13.69
CA LEU A 25 -13.66 -10.04 -14.19
C LEU A 25 -12.70 -10.73 -13.22
N PHE A 26 -11.70 -10.01 -12.71
CA PHE A 26 -10.74 -10.53 -11.74
C PHE A 26 -11.44 -11.00 -10.45
N ASP A 27 -12.36 -10.19 -9.91
CA ASP A 27 -13.17 -10.55 -8.75
C ASP A 27 -14.00 -11.81 -8.99
N ALA A 28 -14.58 -11.97 -10.19
CA ALA A 28 -15.32 -13.17 -10.57
C ALA A 28 -14.42 -14.43 -10.63
N VAL A 29 -13.18 -14.28 -11.11
CA VAL A 29 -12.18 -15.36 -11.09
C VAL A 29 -11.82 -15.75 -9.66
N VAL A 30 -11.55 -14.76 -8.79
CA VAL A 30 -11.26 -15.00 -7.37
C VAL A 30 -12.43 -15.73 -6.69
N ALA A 31 -13.67 -15.28 -6.92
CA ALA A 31 -14.86 -15.93 -6.37
C ALA A 31 -15.02 -17.38 -6.85
N ALA A 32 -14.75 -17.64 -8.13
CA ALA A 32 -14.79 -19.00 -8.69
C ALA A 32 -13.70 -19.91 -8.10
N CYS A 33 -12.48 -19.39 -7.91
CA CYS A 33 -11.40 -20.09 -7.23
C CYS A 33 -11.80 -20.41 -5.77
N ASN A 34 -12.30 -19.43 -5.02
CA ASN A 34 -12.73 -19.61 -3.64
C ASN A 34 -13.84 -20.66 -3.52
N ALA A 35 -14.86 -20.60 -4.36
CA ALA A 35 -15.95 -21.59 -4.36
C ALA A 35 -15.48 -23.01 -4.71
N SER A 36 -14.41 -23.14 -5.49
CA SER A 36 -13.84 -24.44 -5.86
C SER A 36 -12.89 -25.00 -4.80
N LEU A 37 -12.22 -24.12 -4.05
CA LEU A 37 -11.21 -24.47 -3.05
C LEU A 37 -11.78 -24.59 -1.63
N SER A 38 -12.87 -23.87 -1.33
CA SER A 38 -13.54 -23.97 -0.02
C SER A 38 -14.14 -25.36 0.15
N GLN A 39 -13.58 -26.17 1.04
CA GLN A 39 -14.12 -27.46 1.44
C GLN A 39 -14.30 -27.53 2.96
N GLY A 40 -15.44 -28.07 3.40
CA GLY A 40 -15.77 -28.21 4.82
C GLY A 40 -16.52 -27.01 5.40
N ASP A 41 -17.01 -27.16 6.62
CA ASP A 41 -17.60 -26.08 7.41
C ASP A 41 -16.48 -25.30 8.11
N GLU A 42 -16.48 -23.97 8.02
CA GLU A 42 -15.51 -23.11 8.75
C GLU A 42 -15.53 -23.40 10.26
N ALA A 43 -16.67 -23.83 10.80
CA ALA A 43 -16.81 -24.21 12.20
C ALA A 43 -16.01 -25.45 12.60
N GLU A 44 -15.57 -26.27 11.64
CA GLU A 44 -14.77 -27.49 11.87
C GLU A 44 -13.26 -27.25 11.71
N VAL A 45 -12.83 -26.02 11.37
CA VAL A 45 -11.42 -25.69 11.15
C VAL A 45 -10.69 -25.55 12.49
N PHE A 46 -9.80 -26.50 12.79
CA PHE A 46 -8.96 -26.48 14.00
C PHE A 46 -7.84 -25.42 13.93
N ALA A 47 -7.24 -25.23 12.76
CA ALA A 47 -6.15 -24.28 12.54
C ALA A 47 -6.10 -23.85 11.06
N SER A 48 -5.58 -22.65 10.81
CA SER A 48 -5.32 -22.12 9.47
C SER A 48 -3.85 -21.70 9.33
N ILE A 49 -3.33 -21.80 8.11
CA ILE A 49 -1.99 -21.32 7.75
C ILE A 49 -2.16 -20.28 6.65
N GLY A 50 -1.79 -19.03 6.94
CA GLY A 50 -1.77 -17.95 5.97
C GLY A 50 -0.46 -17.90 5.21
N LEU A 51 -0.53 -17.81 3.88
CA LEU A 51 0.63 -17.52 3.03
C LEU A 51 0.44 -16.12 2.44
N LEU A 52 1.31 -15.18 2.82
CA LEU A 52 1.27 -13.81 2.33
C LEU A 52 2.39 -13.60 1.30
N ASP A 53 2.00 -13.47 0.03
CA ASP A 53 2.88 -13.09 -1.06
C ASP A 53 2.47 -11.70 -1.56
N ILE A 54 3.38 -10.73 -1.41
CA ILE A 54 3.11 -9.32 -1.72
C ILE A 54 4.28 -8.72 -2.49
N PHE A 55 4.01 -7.64 -3.21
CA PHE A 55 5.05 -6.87 -3.89
C PHE A 55 6.09 -6.35 -2.89
N GLY A 56 7.36 -6.55 -3.21
CA GLY A 56 8.47 -5.93 -2.49
C GLY A 56 8.49 -4.42 -2.68
N PHE A 57 9.37 -3.75 -1.93
CA PHE A 57 9.61 -2.32 -2.07
C PHE A 57 9.98 -1.95 -3.52
N GLU A 58 9.32 -0.94 -4.08
CA GLU A 58 9.54 -0.47 -5.46
C GLU A 58 10.08 0.95 -5.46
N ALA A 59 11.22 1.16 -6.13
CA ALA A 59 11.79 2.47 -6.39
C ALA A 59 12.34 2.50 -7.82
N TYR A 60 11.61 3.11 -8.75
CA TYR A 60 12.10 3.25 -10.11
C TYR A 60 13.11 4.39 -10.22
N GLU A 61 14.22 4.11 -10.90
CA GLU A 61 15.27 5.10 -11.22
C GLU A 61 14.88 6.00 -12.42
N GLY A 62 13.88 5.59 -13.21
CA GLY A 62 13.42 6.26 -14.44
C GLY A 62 12.26 7.24 -14.24
N PRO A 63 11.07 7.00 -14.83
CA PRO A 63 9.92 7.89 -14.64
C PRO A 63 9.54 7.99 -13.16
N LEU A 64 9.01 9.15 -12.75
CA LEU A 64 8.61 9.37 -11.36
C LEU A 64 7.62 8.31 -10.89
N ASN A 65 7.82 7.80 -9.67
CA ASN A 65 6.96 6.81 -9.04
C ASN A 65 5.53 7.37 -8.87
N SER A 66 4.50 6.57 -9.16
CA SER A 66 3.11 7.02 -9.12
C SER A 66 2.34 6.49 -7.90
N LEU A 67 1.02 6.66 -7.89
CA LEU A 67 0.15 6.28 -6.77
C LEU A 67 0.30 4.80 -6.40
N GLU A 68 0.43 3.93 -7.39
CA GLU A 68 0.59 2.49 -7.23
C GLU A 68 1.84 2.16 -6.42
N GLN A 69 2.99 2.75 -6.76
CA GLN A 69 4.24 2.59 -6.00
C GLN A 69 4.11 3.16 -4.58
N LEU A 70 3.44 4.30 -4.41
CA LEU A 70 3.22 4.88 -3.09
C LEU A 70 2.42 3.92 -2.20
N LEU A 71 1.38 3.28 -2.73
CA LEU A 71 0.55 2.31 -2.00
C LEU A 71 1.31 0.98 -1.75
N ILE A 72 2.11 0.50 -2.71
CA ILE A 72 3.00 -0.66 -2.53
C ILE A 72 4.01 -0.40 -1.41
N ASN A 73 4.68 0.76 -1.45
CA ASN A 73 5.66 1.12 -0.43
C ASN A 73 5.00 1.39 0.93
N TYR A 74 3.77 1.92 0.96
CA TYR A 74 2.99 2.02 2.20
C TYR A 74 2.72 0.65 2.83
N THR A 75 2.31 -0.34 2.06
CA THR A 75 2.14 -1.72 2.55
C THR A 75 3.44 -2.29 3.09
N ASN A 76 4.55 -2.11 2.35
CA ASN A 76 5.86 -2.56 2.81
C ASN A 76 6.26 -1.89 4.13
N GLU A 77 6.01 -0.59 4.30
CA GLU A 77 6.27 0.09 5.57
C GLU A 77 5.46 -0.47 6.74
N ARG A 78 4.17 -0.76 6.51
CA ARG A 78 3.29 -1.33 7.54
C ARG A 78 3.77 -2.73 7.95
N LEU A 79 4.13 -3.56 6.99
CA LEU A 79 4.63 -4.91 7.26
C LEU A 79 6.03 -4.91 7.87
N GLN A 80 6.88 -3.95 7.49
CA GLN A 80 8.19 -3.77 8.10
C GLN A 80 8.07 -3.34 9.57
N ARG A 81 7.07 -2.50 9.89
CA ARG A 81 6.74 -2.16 11.28
C ARG A 81 6.35 -3.40 12.08
N HIS A 82 5.39 -4.17 11.57
CA HIS A 82 4.94 -5.43 12.19
C HIS A 82 6.11 -6.41 12.41
N PHE A 83 6.96 -6.60 11.40
CA PHE A 83 8.17 -7.43 11.51
C PHE A 83 9.11 -6.96 12.63
N THR A 84 9.36 -5.65 12.70
CA THR A 84 10.27 -5.07 13.70
C THR A 84 9.71 -5.23 15.12
N ASP A 85 8.41 -4.97 15.29
CA ASP A 85 7.72 -5.14 16.57
C ASP A 85 7.75 -6.61 17.01
N PHE A 86 7.45 -7.55 16.11
CA PHE A 86 7.51 -8.98 16.40
C PHE A 86 8.90 -9.45 16.82
N VAL A 87 9.95 -9.06 16.08
CA VAL A 87 11.34 -9.43 16.41
C VAL A 87 11.71 -8.89 17.79
N PHE A 88 11.33 -7.64 18.09
CA PHE A 88 11.59 -7.06 19.40
C PHE A 88 10.87 -7.82 20.52
N GLU A 89 9.55 -8.02 20.40
CA GLU A 89 8.76 -8.72 21.41
C GLU A 89 9.27 -10.14 21.65
N SER A 90 9.65 -10.86 20.57
CA SER A 90 10.23 -12.20 20.66
C SER A 90 11.56 -12.21 21.41
N GLU A 91 12.46 -11.26 21.14
CA GLU A 91 13.73 -11.13 21.86
C GLU A 91 13.51 -10.81 23.35
N MET A 92 12.56 -9.93 23.65
CA MET A 92 12.25 -9.54 25.04
C MET A 92 11.66 -10.70 25.84
N ALA A 93 10.75 -11.46 25.22
CA ALA A 93 10.17 -12.65 25.84
C ALA A 93 11.25 -13.69 26.17
N GLU A 94 12.25 -13.85 25.30
CA GLU A 94 13.36 -14.76 25.51
C GLU A 94 14.28 -14.32 26.66
N TYR A 95 14.64 -13.04 26.74
CA TYR A 95 15.44 -12.53 27.86
C TYR A 95 14.71 -12.64 29.19
N ALA A 96 13.40 -12.40 29.22
CA ALA A 96 12.58 -12.61 30.40
C ALA A 96 12.56 -14.09 30.82
N ARG A 97 12.42 -15.00 29.84
CA ARG A 97 12.40 -16.46 30.06
C ARG A 97 13.72 -16.97 30.66
N GLU A 98 14.84 -16.51 30.12
CA GLU A 98 16.19 -16.87 30.57
C GLU A 98 16.70 -16.01 31.75
N LYS A 99 15.90 -15.05 32.21
CA LYS A 99 16.23 -14.11 33.31
C LYS A 99 17.53 -13.33 33.07
N ILE A 100 17.73 -12.92 31.83
CA ILE A 100 18.89 -12.14 31.39
C ILE A 100 18.59 -10.65 31.62
N ALA A 101 19.53 -9.94 32.24
CA ALA A 101 19.46 -8.48 32.35
C ALA A 101 19.81 -7.84 31.00
N TRP A 102 19.00 -6.86 30.58
CA TRP A 102 19.17 -6.12 29.34
C TRP A 102 18.79 -4.64 29.54
N ASP A 103 19.41 -3.73 28.79
CA ASP A 103 19.06 -2.31 28.78
C ASP A 103 18.20 -2.00 27.54
N PRO A 104 17.03 -1.36 27.69
CA PRO A 104 16.27 -0.85 26.55
C PRO A 104 17.05 0.04 25.60
N ALA A 105 18.09 0.74 26.07
CA ALA A 105 18.96 1.57 25.25
C ALA A 105 19.82 0.76 24.26
N ASP A 106 20.12 -0.52 24.56
CA ASP A 106 20.85 -1.41 23.66
C ASP A 106 20.02 -1.71 22.39
N PHE A 107 18.68 -1.61 22.51
CA PHE A 107 17.73 -1.86 21.44
C PHE A 107 17.19 -0.55 20.83
N ALA A 108 18.09 0.30 20.33
CA ALA A 108 17.70 1.51 19.60
C ALA A 108 17.20 1.15 18.17
N PHE A 109 15.90 0.89 18.02
CA PHE A 109 15.29 0.65 16.71
C PHE A 109 15.09 1.95 15.93
N ALA A 110 15.41 1.92 14.64
CA ALA A 110 14.93 2.94 13.72
C ALA A 110 13.43 2.73 13.49
N SER A 111 12.60 3.44 14.26
CA SER A 111 11.15 3.43 14.06
C SER A 111 10.77 4.08 12.74
N ASN A 112 9.99 3.39 11.92
CA ASN A 112 9.40 3.96 10.69
C ASN A 112 8.05 4.66 10.94
N GLU A 113 7.69 4.92 12.20
CA GLU A 113 6.43 5.57 12.57
C GLU A 113 6.27 6.96 11.94
N ALA A 114 7.37 7.72 11.80
CA ALA A 114 7.33 9.02 11.13
C ALA A 114 6.88 8.92 9.65
N VAL A 115 7.22 7.81 8.97
CA VAL A 115 6.83 7.54 7.58
C VAL A 115 5.37 7.08 7.52
N LEU A 116 4.97 6.16 8.40
CA LEU A 116 3.59 5.69 8.49
C LEU A 116 2.63 6.84 8.81
N SER A 117 3.00 7.69 9.78
CA SER A 117 2.24 8.89 10.14
C SER A 117 2.23 9.93 9.02
N LEU A 118 3.30 10.05 8.23
CA LEU A 118 3.33 10.91 7.04
C LEU A 118 2.34 10.42 5.97
N ILE A 119 2.27 9.11 5.72
CA ILE A 119 1.40 8.54 4.68
C ILE A 119 -0.06 8.53 5.15
N ASP A 120 -0.34 8.07 6.37
CA ASP A 120 -1.69 7.77 6.88
C ASP A 120 -1.98 8.24 8.32
N GLY A 121 -1.14 9.10 8.91
CA GLY A 121 -1.26 9.55 10.32
C GLY A 121 -2.36 10.57 10.63
N GLY A 122 -3.35 10.75 9.76
CA GLY A 122 -4.49 11.64 9.99
C GLY A 122 -4.62 12.77 8.96
N LYS A 123 -5.24 13.90 9.35
CA LYS A 123 -5.69 14.94 8.40
C LYS A 123 -4.58 15.65 7.61
N LYS A 124 -3.33 15.57 8.09
CA LYS A 124 -2.16 16.15 7.43
C LYS A 124 -1.26 15.11 6.78
N SER A 125 -1.80 13.91 6.52
CA SER A 125 -1.09 12.85 5.83
C SER A 125 -1.20 12.99 4.31
N LEU A 126 -0.34 12.28 3.58
CA LEU A 126 -0.36 12.24 2.12
C LEU A 126 -1.73 11.75 1.60
N LEU A 127 -2.21 10.62 2.11
CA LEU A 127 -3.49 10.04 1.66
C LEU A 127 -4.68 10.95 1.98
N ALA A 128 -4.72 11.55 3.18
CA ALA A 128 -5.79 12.48 3.54
C ALA A 128 -5.81 13.73 2.64
N THR A 129 -4.62 14.27 2.32
CA THR A 129 -4.49 15.43 1.43
C THR A 129 -4.93 15.09 0.00
N LEU A 130 -4.60 13.88 -0.48
CA LEU A 130 -5.05 13.38 -1.78
C LEU A 130 -6.58 13.19 -1.83
N ASP A 131 -7.18 12.66 -0.77
CA ASP A 131 -8.63 12.47 -0.67
C ASP A 131 -9.38 13.80 -0.65
N ASP A 132 -8.88 14.79 0.09
CA ASP A 132 -9.42 16.15 0.10
C ASP A 132 -9.34 16.79 -1.31
N GLU A 133 -8.24 16.59 -2.03
CA GLU A 133 -8.11 17.10 -3.41
C GLU A 133 -9.07 16.41 -4.38
N CYS A 134 -9.28 15.09 -4.24
CA CYS A 134 -10.27 14.35 -5.02
C CYS A 134 -11.68 14.91 -4.81
N LEU A 135 -12.05 15.18 -3.56
CA LEU A 135 -13.34 15.77 -3.20
C LEU A 135 -13.49 17.20 -3.76
N LEU A 136 -12.42 17.99 -3.75
CA LEU A 136 -12.43 19.34 -4.32
C LEU A 136 -12.63 19.29 -5.85
N GLN A 137 -11.88 18.44 -6.56
CA GLN A 137 -12.01 18.30 -8.01
C GLN A 137 -13.42 17.85 -8.41
N ALA A 138 -13.98 16.85 -7.71
CA ALA A 138 -15.34 16.38 -7.98
C ALA A 138 -16.42 17.48 -7.77
N ARG A 139 -16.21 18.38 -6.81
CA ARG A 139 -17.12 19.53 -6.60
C ARG A 139 -17.01 20.56 -7.71
N VAL A 140 -15.78 20.85 -8.17
CA VAL A 140 -15.52 21.78 -9.27
C VAL A 140 -16.13 21.25 -10.57
N SER A 141 -15.92 19.97 -10.91
CA SER A 141 -16.51 19.33 -12.09
C SER A 141 -18.04 19.43 -12.10
N LYS A 142 -18.69 19.31 -10.93
CA LYS A 142 -20.16 19.41 -10.81
C LYS A 142 -20.68 20.85 -10.95
N GLN A 143 -19.92 21.85 -10.53
CA GLN A 143 -20.34 23.26 -10.59
C GLN A 143 -20.10 23.91 -11.95
N ARG A 144 -19.03 23.52 -12.64
CA ARG A 144 -18.62 24.17 -13.89
C ARG A 144 -19.34 23.61 -15.13
N GLY A 145 -19.99 22.45 -15.01
CA GLY A 145 -20.39 21.67 -16.18
C GLY A 145 -19.16 21.19 -16.95
N ASP A 146 -19.32 20.31 -17.93
CA ASP A 146 -18.22 19.78 -18.76
C ASP A 146 -17.61 20.83 -19.72
N ALA A 147 -17.48 22.09 -19.28
CA ALA A 147 -16.81 23.15 -20.02
C ALA A 147 -15.29 22.90 -19.96
N GLU A 148 -14.78 22.52 -21.14
CA GLU A 148 -13.38 22.25 -21.47
C GLU A 148 -12.48 23.43 -21.13
N ASP A 149 -11.53 23.24 -20.20
CA ASP A 149 -10.31 24.04 -20.12
C ASP A 149 -9.14 23.05 -20.25
N ASP A 150 -8.66 22.88 -21.49
CA ASP A 150 -7.47 22.07 -21.85
C ASP A 150 -6.14 22.80 -21.48
N ASP A 151 -6.20 24.01 -20.91
CA ASP A 151 -5.03 24.89 -20.71
C ASP A 151 -4.49 24.97 -19.25
N ASP A 152 -5.14 24.36 -18.24
CA ASP A 152 -4.73 24.46 -16.82
C ASP A 152 -4.10 23.17 -16.25
N ASP A 153 -3.95 22.12 -17.08
CA ASP A 153 -3.48 20.78 -16.65
C ASP A 153 -1.97 20.77 -16.28
N ASP A 154 -1.15 21.57 -16.97
CA ASP A 154 0.31 21.61 -16.74
C ASP A 154 0.69 22.17 -15.36
N ARG A 155 -0.14 23.02 -14.74
CA ARG A 155 0.12 23.60 -13.41
C ARG A 155 -0.44 22.76 -12.27
N ALA A 156 -1.37 21.85 -12.54
CA ALA A 156 -2.02 21.03 -11.52
C ALA A 156 -1.01 20.19 -10.70
N PRO A 157 0.03 19.56 -11.28
CA PRO A 157 1.03 18.80 -10.52
C PRO A 157 1.80 19.67 -9.52
N ALA A 158 2.22 20.86 -9.93
CA ALA A 158 2.97 21.79 -9.07
C ALA A 158 2.10 22.33 -7.92
N LEU A 159 0.83 22.62 -8.18
CA LEU A 159 -0.12 23.04 -7.15
C LEU A 159 -0.36 21.94 -6.11
N LEU A 160 -0.48 20.68 -6.54
CA LEU A 160 -0.59 19.55 -5.63
C LEU A 160 0.68 19.35 -4.80
N ALA A 161 1.86 19.40 -5.43
CA ALA A 161 3.14 19.30 -4.73
C ALA A 161 3.28 20.40 -3.65
N ARG A 162 2.88 21.65 -3.97
CA ARG A 162 2.85 22.75 -2.98
C ARG A 162 1.89 22.49 -1.83
N LYS A 163 0.69 21.97 -2.10
CA LYS A 163 -0.28 21.58 -1.06
C LYS A 163 0.29 20.49 -0.15
N LEU A 164 0.85 19.44 -0.73
CA LEU A 164 1.49 18.34 0.01
C LEU A 164 2.65 18.86 0.86
N LYS A 165 3.49 19.76 0.32
CA LYS A 165 4.55 20.42 1.08
C LYS A 165 4.02 21.23 2.26
N GLY A 166 2.93 21.97 2.08
CA GLY A 166 2.29 22.72 3.16
C GLY A 166 1.68 21.83 4.25
N ALA A 167 1.10 20.69 3.88
CA ALA A 167 0.49 19.74 4.81
C ALA A 167 1.53 18.88 5.55
N CYS A 168 2.50 18.36 4.81
CA CYS A 168 3.40 17.29 5.24
C CYS A 168 4.84 17.75 5.52
N GLY A 169 5.22 18.99 5.16
CA GLY A 169 6.60 19.48 5.24
C GLY A 169 7.19 19.60 6.65
N ALA A 170 6.37 19.43 7.70
CA ALA A 170 6.86 19.34 9.08
C ALA A 170 7.39 17.93 9.44
N SER A 171 7.06 16.90 8.66
CA SER A 171 7.55 15.55 8.88
C SER A 171 9.03 15.43 8.48
N PRO A 172 9.89 14.80 9.30
CA PRO A 172 11.28 14.57 8.93
C PRO A 172 11.42 13.60 7.74
N SER A 173 10.38 12.80 7.45
CA SER A 173 10.38 11.84 6.35
C SER A 173 9.86 12.42 5.03
N PHE A 174 9.51 13.71 4.98
CA PHE A 174 9.03 14.37 3.76
C PHE A 174 10.06 15.36 3.22
N ALA A 175 10.29 15.34 1.91
CA ALA A 175 11.16 16.29 1.23
C ALA A 175 10.50 16.83 -0.05
N CYS A 176 10.57 18.14 -0.25
CA CYS A 176 10.12 18.81 -1.48
C CYS A 176 10.91 20.11 -1.68
N SER A 177 11.98 20.03 -2.45
CA SER A 177 12.78 21.20 -2.87
C SER A 177 11.96 22.13 -3.78
N THR A 178 12.41 23.36 -3.97
CA THR A 178 11.74 24.31 -4.88
C THR A 178 11.69 23.81 -6.32
N ALA A 179 12.72 23.07 -6.76
CA ALA A 179 12.73 22.43 -8.07
C ALA A 179 11.68 21.31 -8.16
N GLN A 180 11.64 20.41 -7.17
CA GLN A 180 10.63 19.36 -7.10
C GLN A 180 9.21 19.93 -7.05
N GLU A 181 8.97 20.98 -6.26
CA GLU A 181 7.66 21.65 -6.20
C GLU A 181 7.22 22.17 -7.57
N ARG A 182 8.12 22.85 -8.30
CA ARG A 182 7.86 23.36 -9.66
C ARG A 182 7.59 22.22 -10.64
N ASP A 183 8.35 21.13 -10.53
CA ASP A 183 8.26 19.98 -11.43
C ASP A 183 7.13 19.01 -11.04
N GLY A 184 6.34 19.35 -10.00
CA GLY A 184 5.22 18.52 -9.54
C GLY A 184 5.69 17.20 -8.92
N ALA A 185 6.74 17.23 -8.10
CA ALA A 185 7.32 16.08 -7.44
C ALA A 185 7.51 16.30 -5.93
N PHE A 186 7.61 15.21 -5.19
CA PHE A 186 7.98 15.19 -3.78
C PHE A 186 8.70 13.88 -3.45
N ALA A 187 9.37 13.80 -2.32
CA ALA A 187 10.10 12.62 -1.89
C ALA A 187 9.70 12.20 -0.48
N VAL A 188 9.72 10.88 -0.24
CA VAL A 188 9.48 10.25 1.05
C VAL A 188 10.69 9.42 1.44
N ALA A 189 11.20 9.62 2.65
CA ALA A 189 12.30 8.84 3.21
C ALA A 189 11.75 7.57 3.88
N HIS A 190 11.64 6.50 3.10
CA HIS A 190 11.23 5.17 3.58
C HIS A 190 12.37 4.47 4.34
N TYR A 191 12.08 3.39 5.07
CA TYR A 191 13.11 2.55 5.72
C TYR A 191 14.15 2.03 4.73
N ALA A 192 13.69 1.73 3.51
CA ALA A 192 14.49 1.18 2.42
C ALA A 192 15.32 2.25 1.69
N GLY A 193 14.94 3.52 1.78
CA GLY A 193 15.59 4.63 1.07
C GLY A 193 14.64 5.75 0.69
N THR A 194 15.17 6.84 0.15
CA THR A 194 14.35 7.97 -0.30
C THR A 194 13.80 7.71 -1.70
N VAL A 195 12.49 7.79 -1.85
CA VAL A 195 11.79 7.59 -3.14
C VAL A 195 11.14 8.89 -3.55
N THR A 196 11.30 9.27 -4.83
CA THR A 196 10.66 10.45 -5.41
C THR A 196 9.41 10.05 -6.18
N TYR A 197 8.30 10.72 -5.87
CA TYR A 197 6.99 10.50 -6.45
C TYR A 197 6.56 11.70 -7.30
N GLY A 198 5.86 11.40 -8.40
CA GLY A 198 5.21 12.41 -9.23
C GLY A 198 3.83 12.74 -8.67
N ALA A 199 3.56 14.03 -8.47
CA ALA A 199 2.24 14.53 -8.14
C ALA A 199 1.28 14.49 -9.36
N GLY A 200 1.85 14.42 -10.57
CA GLY A 200 1.09 14.24 -11.80
C GLY A 200 0.22 12.98 -11.75
N LEU A 201 -1.05 13.14 -12.15
CA LEU A 201 -2.07 12.08 -12.20
C LEU A 201 -2.43 11.42 -10.86
N LEU A 202 -1.84 11.79 -9.71
CA LEU A 202 -2.18 11.16 -8.43
C LEU A 202 -3.67 11.30 -8.09
N VAL A 203 -4.22 12.50 -8.25
CA VAL A 203 -5.64 12.76 -7.94
C VAL A 203 -6.54 12.02 -8.91
N ALA A 204 -6.24 12.07 -10.21
CA ALA A 204 -7.00 11.35 -11.22
C ALA A 204 -7.01 9.82 -10.98
N LYS A 205 -5.84 9.25 -10.65
CA LYS A 205 -5.71 7.83 -10.29
C LYS A 205 -6.42 7.49 -8.97
N ASN A 206 -6.42 8.41 -8.00
CA ASN A 206 -7.05 8.18 -6.70
C ASN A 206 -8.58 8.29 -6.76
N MET A 207 -9.13 9.12 -7.66
CA MET A 207 -10.58 9.23 -7.87
C MET A 207 -11.16 7.97 -8.52
N ASP A 208 -10.45 7.36 -9.46
CA ASP A 208 -10.87 6.16 -10.23
C ASP A 208 -12.32 6.23 -10.72
N ALA A 209 -12.74 7.42 -11.16
CA ALA A 209 -14.12 7.70 -11.49
C ALA A 209 -14.49 7.15 -12.87
N VAL A 210 -15.55 6.35 -12.93
CA VAL A 210 -16.19 5.93 -14.18
C VAL A 210 -17.35 6.88 -14.50
N PRO A 211 -17.41 7.48 -15.70
CA PRO A 211 -18.55 8.30 -16.10
C PRO A 211 -19.87 7.52 -16.03
N GLY A 212 -20.90 8.14 -15.45
CA GLY A 212 -22.19 7.48 -15.17
C GLY A 212 -23.03 7.13 -16.40
N ASP A 213 -22.76 7.77 -17.53
CA ASP A 213 -23.31 7.42 -18.85
C ASP A 213 -22.65 6.16 -19.42
N VAL A 214 -21.32 6.04 -19.28
CA VAL A 214 -20.56 4.84 -19.68
C VAL A 214 -20.92 3.62 -18.83
N ALA A 215 -21.15 3.84 -17.54
CA ALA A 215 -21.75 2.87 -16.64
C ALA A 215 -23.08 2.31 -17.16
N ALA A 216 -23.95 3.19 -17.66
CA ALA A 216 -25.27 2.82 -18.16
C ALA A 216 -25.22 2.14 -19.55
N LEU A 217 -24.11 2.23 -20.28
CA LEU A 217 -23.90 1.60 -21.59
C LEU A 217 -23.62 0.10 -21.54
N LEU A 218 -23.46 -0.48 -20.35
CA LEU A 218 -23.22 -1.89 -20.17
C LEU A 218 -24.53 -2.62 -19.80
N PRO A 219 -25.34 -3.07 -20.79
CA PRO A 219 -26.54 -3.83 -20.49
C PRO A 219 -26.19 -5.22 -19.93
N PRO A 220 -27.03 -5.77 -19.01
CA PRO A 220 -26.77 -7.03 -18.29
C PRO A 220 -26.79 -8.31 -19.15
N LYS A 221 -26.63 -8.26 -20.47
CA LYS A 221 -26.89 -9.43 -21.35
C LYS A 221 -25.98 -9.61 -22.56
N CYS A 222 -24.85 -8.92 -22.67
CA CYS A 222 -23.97 -9.08 -23.84
C CYS A 222 -23.10 -10.35 -23.80
N CYS A 223 -22.64 -10.80 -22.62
CA CYS A 223 -22.07 -12.13 -22.40
C CYS A 223 -21.95 -12.44 -20.91
N TYR A 224 -21.72 -13.71 -20.53
CA TYR A 224 -21.55 -14.15 -19.13
C TYR A 224 -20.46 -13.37 -18.38
N LEU A 225 -19.36 -13.03 -19.06
CA LEU A 225 -18.28 -12.23 -18.47
C LEU A 225 -18.68 -10.78 -18.21
N VAL A 226 -19.49 -10.19 -19.09
CA VAL A 226 -20.06 -8.86 -18.91
C VAL A 226 -21.11 -8.87 -17.81
N ASP A 227 -21.96 -9.89 -17.73
CA ASP A 227 -22.95 -10.01 -16.65
C ASP A 227 -22.28 -10.27 -15.27
N ALA A 228 -21.22 -11.07 -15.21
CA ALA A 228 -20.41 -11.24 -14.01
C ALA A 228 -19.68 -9.93 -13.62
N ALA A 229 -19.11 -9.23 -14.60
CA ALA A 229 -18.46 -7.93 -14.39
C ALA A 229 -19.46 -6.82 -13.97
N LEU A 230 -20.72 -6.92 -14.38
CA LEU A 230 -21.75 -5.91 -14.11
C LEU A 230 -22.49 -6.08 -12.80
N ARG A 231 -22.43 -7.25 -12.15
CA ARG A 231 -23.00 -7.43 -10.80
C ARG A 231 -22.26 -6.62 -9.73
N GLY A 232 -21.03 -6.19 -10.01
CA GLY A 232 -20.28 -5.20 -9.21
C GLY A 232 -20.59 -3.73 -9.56
N PHE A 233 -21.40 -3.49 -10.59
CA PHE A 233 -21.72 -2.15 -11.13
C PHE A 233 -22.89 -1.48 -10.39
N ASP A 234 -23.03 -1.70 -9.09
CA ASP A 234 -23.95 -0.87 -8.32
C ASP A 234 -23.27 0.49 -8.12
N ALA A 235 -23.78 1.54 -8.75
CA ALA A 235 -23.24 2.92 -8.68
C ALA A 235 -23.25 3.53 -7.26
N SER A 236 -23.47 2.70 -6.23
CA SER A 236 -23.56 3.01 -4.81
C SER A 236 -22.91 1.94 -3.90
N VAL A 237 -22.30 0.87 -4.40
CA VAL A 237 -21.88 -0.25 -3.52
C VAL A 237 -20.38 -0.53 -3.66
N ALA A 238 -19.66 -0.04 -2.65
CA ALA A 238 -18.40 -0.62 -2.21
C ALA A 238 -18.56 -2.14 -1.97
N PRO A 239 -17.56 -2.99 -2.31
CA PRO A 239 -17.52 -4.33 -1.74
C PRO A 239 -17.39 -4.18 -0.21
N SER A 240 -18.44 -4.57 0.51
CA SER A 240 -18.46 -4.54 1.97
C SER A 240 -17.85 -5.83 2.54
N PRO A 241 -16.94 -5.76 3.52
CA PRO A 241 -16.77 -6.85 4.47
C PRO A 241 -18.07 -6.98 5.30
N LEU A 242 -18.30 -8.19 5.83
CA LEU A 242 -19.56 -8.73 6.34
C LEU A 242 -20.51 -7.73 7.05
N LYS A 243 -21.80 -7.81 6.71
CA LYS A 243 -22.88 -6.95 7.22
C LYS A 243 -23.28 -7.30 8.66
N THR A 244 -23.26 -6.31 9.55
CA THR A 244 -24.22 -6.19 10.67
C THR A 244 -25.15 -5.00 10.42
N PRO A 245 -26.46 -5.07 10.76
CA PRO A 245 -27.42 -4.03 10.40
C PRO A 245 -27.44 -2.92 11.46
N ALA A 246 -26.69 -1.84 11.23
CA ALA A 246 -26.84 -0.60 12.01
C ALA A 246 -27.37 0.54 11.12
N ARG A 247 -28.48 1.16 11.57
CA ARG A 247 -29.20 2.27 10.93
C ARG A 247 -28.26 3.40 10.48
N LYS A 248 -28.10 3.61 9.16
CA LYS A 248 -27.43 4.80 8.61
C LYS A 248 -28.34 6.03 8.76
N ARG A 249 -27.90 6.99 9.57
CA ARG A 249 -28.37 8.39 9.48
C ARG A 249 -27.83 8.98 8.18
N ALA A 250 -28.70 9.57 7.37
CA ALA A 250 -28.34 10.24 6.12
C ALA A 250 -27.37 11.40 6.40
N SER A 251 -26.09 11.24 6.04
CA SER A 251 -25.11 12.31 6.00
C SER A 251 -25.08 12.88 4.58
N THR A 252 -25.27 14.20 4.46
CA THR A 252 -25.24 14.96 3.20
C THR A 252 -23.83 15.11 2.61
N ARG A 253 -22.90 14.24 2.98
CA ARG A 253 -21.51 14.25 2.50
C ARG A 253 -21.46 13.36 1.26
N LEU A 254 -21.06 13.92 0.12
CA LEU A 254 -20.72 13.13 -1.07
C LEU A 254 -19.68 12.07 -0.66
N GLU A 255 -20.10 10.81 -0.58
CA GLU A 255 -19.23 9.67 -0.28
C GLU A 255 -18.48 9.29 -1.56
N ILE A 256 -17.48 10.09 -1.95
CA ILE A 256 -16.48 9.62 -2.91
C ILE A 256 -15.52 8.74 -2.12
N THR A 257 -15.57 7.44 -2.38
CA THR A 257 -14.59 6.51 -1.81
C THR A 257 -13.43 6.42 -2.79
N THR A 258 -12.28 6.97 -2.42
CA THR A 258 -11.06 6.97 -3.23
C THR A 258 -10.37 5.61 -3.21
N VAL A 259 -9.47 5.37 -4.17
CA VAL A 259 -8.63 4.17 -4.22
C VAL A 259 -7.79 4.06 -2.94
N ALA A 260 -7.16 5.14 -2.50
CA ALA A 260 -6.38 5.20 -1.27
C ALA A 260 -7.22 4.83 -0.04
N ALA A 261 -8.46 5.33 0.07
CA ALA A 261 -9.33 5.01 1.19
C ALA A 261 -9.70 3.51 1.23
N ARG A 262 -10.00 2.91 0.07
CA ARG A 262 -10.25 1.46 -0.05
C ARG A 262 -9.01 0.64 0.30
N PHE A 263 -7.87 1.01 -0.27
CA PHE A 263 -6.60 0.34 -0.03
C PHE A 263 -6.22 0.38 1.45
N ARG A 264 -6.37 1.54 2.10
CA ARG A 264 -6.14 1.68 3.54
C ARG A 264 -7.03 0.75 4.37
N ALA A 265 -8.33 0.68 4.05
CA ALA A 265 -9.25 -0.19 4.78
C ALA A 265 -8.85 -1.68 4.63
N SER A 266 -8.53 -2.10 3.42
CA SER A 266 -8.06 -3.47 3.14
C SER A 266 -6.73 -3.79 3.84
N LEU A 267 -5.75 -2.87 3.81
CA LEU A 267 -4.49 -3.06 4.51
C LEU A 267 -4.67 -3.13 6.03
N ALA A 268 -5.59 -2.33 6.60
CA ALA A 268 -5.90 -2.39 8.03
C ALA A 268 -6.56 -3.70 8.44
N GLU A 269 -7.37 -4.30 7.57
CA GLU A 269 -7.93 -5.66 7.77
C GLU A 269 -6.83 -6.71 7.72
N LEU A 270 -5.99 -6.69 6.67
CA LEU A 270 -4.85 -7.58 6.55
C LEU A 270 -3.90 -7.49 7.76
N SER A 271 -3.59 -6.28 8.23
CA SER A 271 -2.72 -6.11 9.41
C SER A 271 -3.33 -6.77 10.64
N ARG A 272 -4.65 -6.65 10.88
CA ARG A 272 -5.31 -7.30 12.01
C ARG A 272 -5.22 -8.82 11.93
N ASP A 273 -5.43 -9.37 10.74
CA ASP A 273 -5.37 -10.82 10.52
C ASP A 273 -3.95 -11.33 10.75
N VAL A 274 -2.93 -10.62 10.26
CA VAL A 274 -1.52 -10.97 10.47
C VAL A 274 -1.13 -10.83 11.95
N ASP A 275 -1.54 -9.76 12.63
CA ASP A 275 -1.28 -9.51 14.06
C ASP A 275 -1.89 -10.60 14.96
N ALA A 276 -2.97 -11.26 14.52
CA ALA A 276 -3.62 -12.35 15.24
C ALA A 276 -2.96 -13.72 15.05
N THR A 277 -1.92 -13.82 14.22
CA THR A 277 -1.24 -15.09 13.89
C THR A 277 0.17 -15.16 14.48
N THR A 278 0.78 -16.35 14.43
CA THR A 278 2.22 -16.51 14.71
C THR A 278 2.99 -16.38 13.38
N PRO A 279 3.77 -15.31 13.17
CA PRO A 279 4.39 -15.06 11.88
C PRO A 279 5.67 -15.88 11.68
N HIS A 280 5.89 -16.30 10.43
CA HIS A 280 7.15 -16.88 9.95
C HIS A 280 7.61 -16.12 8.70
N PHE A 281 8.77 -15.46 8.79
CA PHE A 281 9.27 -14.61 7.71
C PHE A 281 10.28 -15.36 6.82
N ILE A 282 10.02 -15.33 5.50
CA ILE A 282 10.94 -15.84 4.47
C ILE A 282 11.27 -14.68 3.54
N ARG A 283 12.56 -14.34 3.41
CA ARG A 283 13.03 -13.27 2.50
C ARG A 283 13.67 -13.89 1.27
N CYS A 284 13.03 -13.73 0.13
CA CYS A 284 13.53 -14.17 -1.17
C CYS A 284 14.41 -13.06 -1.79
N LEU A 285 15.61 -13.41 -2.25
CA LEU A 285 16.53 -12.47 -2.91
C LEU A 285 16.76 -12.92 -4.35
N LYS A 286 16.55 -12.01 -5.30
CA LYS A 286 16.82 -12.24 -6.72
C LYS A 286 18.32 -12.05 -7.00
N PRO A 287 19.02 -13.03 -7.59
CA PRO A 287 20.47 -12.97 -7.76
C PRO A 287 20.92 -11.94 -8.83
N ASN A 288 20.12 -11.74 -9.87
CA ASN A 288 20.34 -10.77 -10.95
C ASN A 288 19.01 -10.47 -11.65
N ASP A 289 18.91 -9.34 -12.36
CA ASP A 289 17.67 -8.98 -13.06
C ASP A 289 17.47 -9.67 -14.42
N ASP A 290 18.56 -10.17 -15.02
CA ASP A 290 18.59 -10.83 -16.33
C ASP A 290 18.05 -12.28 -16.33
N ASN A 291 17.64 -12.79 -15.16
CA ASN A 291 17.24 -14.18 -14.94
C ASN A 291 18.34 -15.19 -15.38
N GLY A 292 19.61 -14.79 -15.31
CA GLY A 292 20.75 -15.63 -15.62
C GLY A 292 21.05 -16.61 -14.48
N ALA A 293 21.33 -17.86 -14.81
CA ALA A 293 21.83 -18.82 -13.83
C ALA A 293 23.26 -18.42 -13.40
N ASP A 294 23.60 -18.65 -12.12
CA ASP A 294 24.92 -18.42 -11.53
C ASP A 294 25.52 -17.01 -11.66
N ALA A 295 24.73 -16.03 -12.10
CA ALA A 295 25.12 -14.63 -12.18
C ALA A 295 24.66 -13.90 -10.91
N LEU A 296 25.58 -13.18 -10.26
CA LEU A 296 25.31 -12.48 -9.01
C LEU A 296 25.56 -10.98 -9.17
N ASP A 297 24.50 -10.18 -9.17
CA ASP A 297 24.59 -8.73 -9.08
C ASP A 297 24.69 -8.32 -7.61
N ARG A 298 25.91 -8.04 -7.17
CA ARG A 298 26.20 -7.67 -5.77
C ARG A 298 25.57 -6.32 -5.38
N PRO A 299 25.69 -5.23 -6.15
CA PRO A 299 24.95 -3.99 -5.89
C PRO A 299 23.46 -4.22 -5.68
N ARG A 300 22.81 -4.97 -6.57
CA ARG A 300 21.38 -5.27 -6.49
C ARG A 300 21.02 -6.13 -5.29
N LEU A 301 21.88 -7.07 -4.88
CA LEU A 301 21.64 -7.83 -3.65
C LEU A 301 21.76 -6.96 -2.39
N VAL A 302 22.73 -6.06 -2.33
CA VAL A 302 22.88 -5.14 -1.18
C VAL A 302 21.66 -4.23 -1.07
N GLU A 303 21.14 -3.76 -2.20
CA GLU A 303 19.90 -3.00 -2.28
C GLU A 303 18.71 -3.81 -1.75
N GLN A 304 18.51 -5.05 -2.24
CA GLN A 304 17.46 -5.93 -1.74
C GLN A 304 17.57 -6.24 -0.25
N LEU A 305 18.79 -6.44 0.28
CA LEU A 305 19.00 -6.66 1.72
C LEU A 305 18.57 -5.47 2.58
N ARG A 306 18.72 -4.24 2.06
CA ARG A 306 18.18 -3.02 2.69
C ARG A 306 16.66 -3.01 2.60
N TYR A 307 16.12 -3.29 1.41
CA TYR A 307 14.67 -3.26 1.14
C TYR A 307 13.90 -4.35 1.88
N CYS A 308 14.52 -5.50 2.17
CA CYS A 308 13.90 -6.56 2.95
C CYS A 308 14.01 -6.33 4.47
N GLY A 309 14.60 -5.22 4.93
CA GLY A 309 14.75 -4.94 6.36
C GLY A 309 15.64 -5.94 7.12
N VAL A 310 16.48 -6.69 6.38
CA VAL A 310 17.34 -7.75 6.95
C VAL A 310 18.42 -7.13 7.82
N LEU A 311 18.95 -5.98 7.42
CA LEU A 311 20.02 -5.30 8.15
C LEU A 311 19.56 -4.82 9.53
N GLU A 312 18.32 -4.36 9.64
CA GLU A 312 17.69 -3.94 10.89
C GLU A 312 17.54 -5.15 11.82
N ALA A 313 17.02 -6.28 11.33
CA ALA A 313 16.93 -7.51 12.12
C ALA A 313 18.30 -8.00 12.62
N VAL A 314 19.31 -7.96 11.76
CA VAL A 314 20.68 -8.34 12.12
C VAL A 314 21.26 -7.38 13.17
N ARG A 315 21.01 -6.07 13.06
CA ARG A 315 21.44 -5.09 14.07
C ARG A 315 20.82 -5.41 15.43
N VAL A 316 19.54 -5.76 15.46
CA VAL A 316 18.81 -6.12 16.68
C VAL A 316 19.37 -7.38 17.32
N ALA A 317 19.52 -8.44 16.53
CA ALA A 317 20.13 -9.69 17.01
C ALA A 317 21.55 -9.47 17.55
N ARG A 318 22.33 -8.57 16.92
CA ARG A 318 23.70 -8.24 17.33
C ARG A 318 23.80 -7.30 18.52
N ALA A 319 22.83 -6.41 18.72
CA ALA A 319 22.82 -5.51 19.87
C ALA A 319 22.44 -6.25 21.15
N GLY A 320 21.62 -7.30 21.02
CA GLY A 320 21.37 -8.28 22.07
C GLY A 320 22.43 -9.38 22.18
N TYR A 321 22.00 -10.53 22.71
CA TYR A 321 22.86 -11.70 22.88
C TYR A 321 22.75 -12.65 21.67
N ALA A 322 23.52 -12.34 20.62
CA ALA A 322 23.51 -13.07 19.35
C ALA A 322 23.98 -14.53 19.47
N VAL A 323 24.86 -14.84 20.42
CA VAL A 323 25.41 -16.18 20.64
C VAL A 323 24.68 -16.82 21.81
N ARG A 324 23.93 -17.89 21.52
CA ARG A 324 23.15 -18.64 22.52
C ARG A 324 23.62 -20.08 22.52
N LEU A 325 24.21 -20.52 23.63
CA LEU A 325 24.71 -21.89 23.79
C LEU A 325 24.15 -22.49 25.07
N PRO A 326 23.53 -23.68 25.02
CA PRO A 326 23.24 -24.45 26.21
C PRO A 326 24.53 -24.71 27.00
N HIS A 327 24.45 -24.71 28.32
CA HIS A 327 25.62 -24.85 29.20
C HIS A 327 26.50 -26.07 28.85
N GLY A 328 25.90 -27.22 28.57
CA GLY A 328 26.64 -28.43 28.19
C GLY A 328 27.44 -28.28 26.89
N ALA A 329 26.87 -27.61 25.88
CA ALA A 329 27.54 -27.35 24.61
C ALA A 329 28.69 -26.35 24.77
N PHE A 330 28.49 -25.32 25.59
CA PHE A 330 29.53 -24.34 25.91
C PHE A 330 30.74 -24.99 26.58
N VAL A 331 30.51 -25.80 27.64
CA VAL A 331 31.60 -26.50 28.33
C VAL A 331 32.32 -27.45 27.38
N ALA A 332 31.59 -28.23 26.57
CA ALA A 332 32.22 -29.15 25.62
C ALA A 332 33.11 -28.43 24.60
N ALA A 333 32.69 -27.26 24.11
CA ALA A 333 33.43 -26.49 23.11
C ALA A 333 34.66 -25.75 23.67
N TYR A 334 34.58 -25.24 24.89
CA TYR A 334 35.57 -24.29 25.42
C TYR A 334 36.40 -24.81 26.59
N LYS A 335 36.18 -26.04 27.09
CA LYS A 335 36.93 -26.61 28.22
C LYS A 335 38.45 -26.69 28.00
N CYS A 336 38.91 -26.67 26.75
CA CYS A 336 40.33 -26.75 26.40
C CYS A 336 41.04 -25.40 26.21
N LEU A 337 40.33 -24.28 26.30
CA LEU A 337 40.90 -22.94 26.35
C LEU A 337 41.35 -22.59 27.77
#